data_AF-A0A434RXJ8-F1
#
_entry.id   AF-A0A434RXJ8-F1
#
_cell.length_a   1.000
_cell.length_b   1.000
_cell.length_c   1.000
_cell.angle_alpha   90.00
_cell.angle_beta   90.00
_cell.angle_gamma   90.00
#
_symmetry.space_group_name_H-M   'P 1'
#
loop_
_entity.id
_entity.type
_entity.pdbx_description
1 polymer ?
#
loop_
_entity_poly.entity_id
_entity_poly.type
_entity_poly.pdbx_seq_one_letter_code
_entity_poly.pdbx_strand_id
1 'polypeptide(L)'
;MNLFRNVVFVAAIAGLVAGIALACMQAYATVPLILKAEVYEKAGGGHHHDHAANTGTSAAMSSAEPAGNAMSSAAPASTEAAAPTEDEGWAPADGFERFAFNVVANL
;
A
#
# COMPACT_ATOMS: atom_id res chain seq x y z
N MET A 1 -0.64 38.05 -26.26
CA MET A 1 -0.16 36.71 -25.84
C MET A 1 0.87 36.72 -24.68
N ASN A 2 1.25 37.86 -24.10
CA ASN A 2 2.25 37.89 -23.01
C ASN A 2 1.69 37.49 -21.63
N LEU A 3 0.44 37.85 -21.33
CA LEU A 3 -0.18 37.53 -20.05
C LEU A 3 -0.32 36.01 -19.85
N PHE A 4 -0.83 35.29 -20.85
CA PHE A 4 -0.96 33.84 -20.81
C PHE A 4 0.38 33.14 -20.57
N ARG A 5 1.43 33.53 -21.31
CA ARG A 5 2.77 32.98 -21.13
C ARG A 5 3.32 33.23 -19.73
N ASN A 6 3.17 34.45 -19.20
CA ASN A 6 3.62 34.76 -17.84
C ASN A 6 2.85 33.96 -16.77
N VAL A 7 1.53 33.83 -16.92
CA VAL A 7 0.70 33.06 -15.99
C VAL A 7 1.13 31.59 -15.97
N VAL A 8 1.29 30.97 -17.14
CA VAL A 8 1.74 29.57 -17.24
C VAL A 8 3.14 29.39 -16.64
N PHE A 9 4.07 30.30 -16.92
CA PHE A 9 5.44 30.21 -16.42
C PHE A 9 5.52 30.37 -14.89
N VAL A 10 4.78 31.33 -14.33
CA VAL A 10 4.69 31.52 -12.87
C VAL A 10 4.00 30.34 -12.21
N ALA A 11 2.92 29.81 -12.80
CA ALA A 11 2.23 28.64 -12.28
C ALA A 11 3.15 27.40 -12.27
N ALA A 12 3.94 27.18 -13.31
CA ALA A 12 4.90 26.07 -13.36
C ALA A 12 5.97 26.18 -12.26
N ILE A 13 6.54 27.37 -12.06
CA ILE A 13 7.53 27.58 -11.00
C ILE A 13 6.88 27.44 -9.61
N ALA A 14 5.70 28.02 -9.42
CA ALA A 14 4.99 27.92 -8.16
C ALA A 14 4.62 26.48 -7.81
N GLY A 15 4.17 25.69 -8.79
CA GLY A 15 3.90 24.26 -8.65
C GLY A 15 5.14 23.47 -8.26
N LEU A 16 6.27 23.71 -8.95
CA LEU A 16 7.55 23.06 -8.64
C LEU A 16 8.02 23.39 -7.21
N VAL A 17 7.93 24.66 -6.79
CA VAL A 17 8.32 25.07 -5.44
C VAL A 17 7.39 24.44 -4.39
N ALA A 18 6.09 24.40 -4.65
CA ALA A 18 5.12 23.76 -3.78
C ALA A 18 5.38 22.25 -3.65
N GLY A 19 5.67 21.56 -4.77
CA GLY A 19 6.01 20.15 -4.80
C GLY A 19 7.27 19.81 -3.99
N ILE A 20 8.33 20.59 -4.15
CA ILE A 20 9.56 20.45 -3.35
C ILE A 20 9.26 20.65 -1.86
N ALA A 21 8.50 21.69 -1.50
CA ALA A 21 8.16 21.96 -0.11
C ALA A 21 7.36 20.80 0.52
N LEU A 22 6.42 20.22 -0.24
CA LEU A 22 5.62 19.08 0.21
C LEU A 22 6.47 17.82 0.39
N ALA A 23 7.37 17.54 -0.56
CA ALA A 23 8.33 16.44 -0.45
C ALA A 23 9.23 16.57 0.78
N CYS A 24 9.73 17.78 1.09
CA CYS A 24 10.51 18.03 2.30
C CYS A 24 9.67 17.80 3.58
N MET A 25 8.43 18.28 3.63
CA MET A 25 7.56 18.05 4.78
C MET A 25 7.32 16.56 5.00
N GLN A 26 7.06 15.79 3.94
CA GLN A 26 6.89 14.35 4.02
C GLN A 26 8.17 13.62 4.44
N ALA A 27 9.35 14.08 4.01
CA ALA A 27 10.63 13.51 4.42
C ALA A 27 10.90 13.63 5.93
N TYR A 28 10.43 14.70 6.58
CA TYR A 28 10.64 14.93 8.02
C TYR A 28 9.47 14.52 8.91
N ALA A 29 8.26 14.36 8.35
CA ALA A 29 7.07 13.98 9.12
C ALA A 29 6.60 12.56 8.78
N THR A 30 6.28 12.30 7.52
CA THR A 30 5.64 11.04 7.11
C THR A 30 6.61 9.87 7.06
N VAL A 31 7.79 10.03 6.47
CA VAL A 31 8.81 8.97 6.37
C VAL A 31 9.21 8.38 7.74
N PRO A 32 9.52 9.17 8.79
CA PRO A 32 9.87 8.59 10.09
C PRO A 32 8.70 7.86 10.75
N LEU A 33 7.45 8.27 10.49
CA LEU A 33 6.28 7.55 10.99
C LEU A 33 6.11 6.18 10.33
N ILE A 34 6.37 6.06 9.02
CA ILE A 34 6.28 4.77 8.33
C ILE A 34 7.38 3.82 8.82
N LEU A 35 8.61 4.30 8.93
CA LEU A 35 9.72 3.50 9.49
C LEU A 35 9.41 2.98 10.89
N LYS A 36 8.79 3.83 11.73
CA LYS A 36 8.34 3.42 13.05
C LYS A 36 7.25 2.35 12.97
N ALA A 37 6.29 2.49 12.05
CA ALA A 37 5.23 1.51 11.83
C ALA A 37 5.78 0.16 11.37
N GLU A 38 6.73 0.14 10.43
CA GLU A 38 7.40 -1.09 9.96
C GLU A 38 8.09 -1.83 11.12
N VAL A 39 8.71 -1.11 12.06
CA VAL A 39 9.31 -1.72 13.26
C VAL A 39 8.25 -2.37 14.15
N TYR A 40 7.08 -1.76 14.31
CA TYR A 40 5.99 -2.34 15.11
C TYR A 40 5.34 -3.54 14.43
N GLU A 41 5.18 -3.51 13.11
CA GLU A 41 4.65 -4.64 12.34
C GLU A 41 5.60 -5.86 12.38
N LYS A 42 6.91 -5.61 12.19
CA LYS A 42 7.95 -6.64 12.30
C LYS A 42 8.06 -7.22 13.71
N ALA A 43 7.87 -6.39 14.76
CA ALA A 43 7.91 -6.85 16.15
C ALA A 43 6.61 -7.55 16.59
N GLY A 44 5.48 -7.24 15.96
CA GLY A 44 4.15 -7.79 16.28
C GLY A 44 3.80 -9.09 15.58
N GLY A 45 4.66 -9.61 14.71
CA GLY A 45 4.41 -10.86 13.97
C GLY A 45 3.31 -10.73 12.93
N GLY A 46 3.43 -9.74 12.02
CA GLY A 46 2.72 -9.64 10.74
C GLY A 46 1.24 -9.98 10.78
N HIS A 47 0.36 -8.97 10.88
CA HIS A 47 -1.07 -9.21 10.66
C HIS A 47 -1.30 -9.49 9.16
N HIS A 48 -1.35 -10.78 8.81
CA HIS A 48 -1.68 -11.26 7.48
C HIS A 48 -3.10 -10.82 7.12
N HIS A 49 -3.22 -9.96 6.12
CA HIS A 49 -4.49 -9.71 5.45
C HIS A 49 -4.63 -10.71 4.29
N ASP A 50 -5.26 -11.85 4.57
CA ASP A 50 -5.66 -12.82 3.55
C ASP A 50 -6.61 -12.14 2.54
N HIS A 51 -6.06 -11.70 1.41
CA HIS A 51 -6.86 -11.40 0.24
C HIS A 51 -6.99 -12.67 -0.58
N ALA A 52 -7.82 -13.59 -0.09
CA ALA A 52 -8.29 -14.72 -0.88
C ALA A 52 -8.99 -14.20 -2.14
N ALA A 53 -8.26 -14.22 -3.25
CA ALA A 53 -8.77 -13.88 -4.56
C ALA A 53 -9.87 -14.87 -4.92
N ASN A 54 -11.09 -14.38 -5.00
CA ASN A 54 -12.24 -15.05 -5.58
C ASN A 54 -11.97 -15.30 -7.08
N THR A 55 -11.24 -16.37 -7.41
CA THR A 55 -11.03 -16.83 -8.78
C THR A 55 -12.23 -17.66 -9.20
N GLY A 56 -13.13 -17.02 -9.95
CA GLY A 56 -14.25 -17.70 -10.58
C GLY A 56 -13.81 -18.88 -11.45
N THR A 57 -14.53 -19.99 -11.30
CA THR A 57 -14.61 -21.05 -12.31
C THR A 57 -16.08 -21.41 -12.53
N SER A 58 -16.34 -21.65 -13.80
CA SER A 58 -17.61 -21.64 -14.52
C SER A 58 -18.59 -22.79 -14.18
N ALA A 59 -19.89 -22.44 -14.26
CA ALA A 59 -21.04 -23.24 -14.70
C ALA A 59 -21.39 -24.58 -14.00
N ALA A 60 -22.49 -24.58 -13.23
CA ALA A 60 -23.81 -25.16 -13.59
C ALA A 60 -24.61 -25.69 -12.37
N MET A 61 -25.86 -25.21 -12.28
CA MET A 61 -27.05 -25.78 -11.59
C MET A 61 -27.06 -25.89 -10.05
N SER A 62 -27.84 -25.02 -9.39
CA SER A 62 -29.15 -25.38 -8.77
C SER A 62 -29.52 -24.44 -7.61
N SER A 63 -30.70 -23.81 -7.74
CA SER A 63 -31.64 -23.33 -6.70
C SER A 63 -31.16 -22.44 -5.53
N ALA A 64 -31.61 -21.18 -5.59
CA ALA A 64 -32.17 -20.31 -4.52
C ALA A 64 -31.66 -20.40 -3.05
N GLU A 65 -31.12 -19.25 -2.60
CA GLU A 65 -31.04 -18.61 -1.27
C GLU A 65 -31.96 -19.07 -0.08
N PRO A 66 -31.73 -18.61 1.18
CA PRO A 66 -30.46 -18.54 1.94
C PRO A 66 -30.63 -18.88 3.45
N ALA A 67 -29.51 -18.89 4.16
CA ALA A 67 -29.37 -18.66 5.61
C ALA A 67 -29.65 -19.81 6.59
N GLY A 68 -28.61 -20.14 7.36
CA GLY A 68 -28.73 -20.80 8.66
C GLY A 68 -27.56 -21.70 8.99
N ASN A 69 -27.08 -21.60 10.23
CA ASN A 69 -26.23 -22.54 10.95
C ASN A 69 -24.71 -22.32 10.80
N ALA A 70 -24.10 -21.56 11.70
CA ALA A 70 -23.70 -21.96 13.07
C ALA A 70 -22.46 -22.87 13.11
N MET A 71 -21.38 -22.28 13.65
CA MET A 71 -20.33 -22.87 14.49
C MET A 71 -19.94 -24.34 14.21
N SER A 72 -18.75 -24.57 13.65
CA SER A 72 -18.01 -25.81 13.95
C SER A 72 -16.52 -25.55 13.96
N SER A 73 -15.96 -25.65 15.16
CA SER A 73 -14.53 -25.73 15.44
C SER A 73 -13.99 -27.00 14.82
N ALA A 74 -13.27 -26.88 13.71
CA ALA A 74 -12.41 -27.94 13.19
C ALA A 74 -10.99 -27.40 13.14
N ALA A 75 -10.22 -27.71 14.19
CA ALA A 75 -8.78 -27.56 14.17
C ALA A 75 -8.21 -28.51 13.09
N PRO A 76 -7.48 -28.03 12.08
CA PRO A 76 -6.67 -28.90 11.26
C PRO A 76 -5.37 -29.19 11.99
N ALA A 77 -5.06 -30.48 12.07
CA ALA A 77 -3.84 -31.01 12.63
C ALA A 77 -2.60 -30.34 12.02
N SER A 78 -1.64 -30.06 12.90
CA SER A 78 -0.26 -29.68 12.60
C SER A 78 0.33 -30.60 11.53
N THR A 79 0.37 -30.10 10.31
CA THR A 79 1.19 -30.63 9.24
C THR A 79 2.21 -29.56 8.94
N GLU A 80 3.45 -29.84 9.34
CA GLU A 80 4.64 -29.07 9.08
C GLU A 80 4.87 -28.98 7.57
N ALA A 81 4.23 -28.01 6.94
CA ALA A 81 4.51 -27.56 5.59
C ALA A 81 4.97 -26.12 5.73
N ALA A 82 6.25 -25.88 5.44
CA ALA A 82 6.80 -24.54 5.34
C ALA A 82 5.93 -23.73 4.36
N ALA A 83 5.08 -22.87 4.90
CA ALA A 83 4.28 -21.96 4.11
C ALA A 83 5.25 -21.06 3.31
N PRO A 84 5.01 -20.83 2.01
CA PRO A 84 5.76 -19.82 1.29
C PRO A 84 5.56 -18.49 2.03
N THR A 85 6.64 -17.75 2.25
CA THR A 85 6.55 -16.34 2.64
C THR A 85 5.76 -15.64 1.55
N GLU A 86 4.48 -15.36 1.80
CA GLU A 86 3.66 -14.46 0.98
C GLU A 86 4.50 -13.19 0.76
N ASP A 87 4.83 -12.87 -0.51
CA ASP A 87 5.79 -11.83 -0.85
C ASP A 87 5.41 -10.50 -0.18
N GLU A 88 6.31 -9.95 0.66
CA GLU A 88 6.15 -8.62 1.23
C GLU A 88 5.81 -7.63 0.10
N GLY A 89 4.65 -6.96 0.20
CA GLY A 89 4.23 -5.98 -0.80
C GLY A 89 5.33 -4.95 -1.05
N TRP A 90 5.58 -4.63 -2.32
CA TRP A 90 6.71 -3.78 -2.70
C TRP A 90 6.72 -2.46 -1.92
N ALA A 91 7.87 -2.17 -1.29
CA ALA A 91 8.18 -0.89 -0.69
C ALA A 91 9.54 -0.39 -1.21
N PRO A 92 9.70 0.93 -1.43
CA PRO A 92 10.98 1.48 -1.84
C PRO A 92 12.01 1.32 -0.71
N ALA A 93 13.26 1.02 -1.07
CA ALA A 93 14.33 0.89 -0.09
C ALA A 93 14.61 2.21 0.65
N ASP A 94 15.09 2.08 1.89
CA ASP A 94 15.40 3.23 2.74
C ASP A 94 16.54 4.10 2.18
N GLY A 95 16.51 5.37 2.56
CA GLY A 95 17.50 6.35 2.12
C GLY A 95 17.13 6.96 0.77
N PHE A 96 17.98 6.77 -0.24
CA PHE A 96 17.89 7.51 -1.49
C PHE A 96 16.68 7.13 -2.35
N GLU A 97 16.35 5.84 -2.46
CA GLU A 97 15.26 5.37 -3.31
C GLU A 97 13.91 5.93 -2.84
N ARG A 98 13.59 5.77 -1.55
CA ARG A 98 12.39 6.35 -0.94
C ARG A 98 12.35 7.87 -1.05
N PHE A 99 13.48 8.56 -0.89
CA PHE A 99 13.55 10.01 -1.07
C PHE A 99 13.29 10.41 -2.52
N ALA A 100 13.90 9.72 -3.50
CA ALA A 100 13.73 10.00 -4.91
C ALA A 100 12.28 9.78 -5.35
N PHE A 101 11.65 8.67 -4.96
CA PHE A 101 10.23 8.42 -5.26
C PHE A 101 9.31 9.45 -4.60
N ASN A 102 9.58 9.83 -3.34
CA ASN A 102 8.84 10.90 -2.68
C ASN A 102 8.93 12.23 -3.43
N VAL A 103 10.13 12.63 -3.85
CA VAL A 103 10.32 13.88 -4.61
C VAL A 103 9.62 13.81 -5.96
N VAL A 104 9.84 12.74 -6.73
CA VAL A 104 9.25 12.58 -8.08
C VAL A 104 7.72 12.51 -8.02
N ALA A 105 7.14 11.90 -6.99
CA ALA A 105 5.69 11.82 -6.83
C ALA A 105 5.03 13.15 -6.46
N ASN A 106 5.78 14.12 -5.92
CA ASN A 106 5.28 15.42 -5.52
C ASN A 106 5.57 16.54 -6.53
N LEU A 107 6.31 16.25 -7.61
CA LEU A 107 6.62 17.17 -8.71
C LEU A 107 5.62 17.00 -9.87
#